data_AF-A0A246TZU5-F1
#
_entry.id   AF-A0A246TZU5-F1
#
_cell.length_a   1.000
_cell.length_b   1.000
_cell.length_c   1.000
_cell.angle_alpha   90.00
_cell.angle_beta   90.00
_cell.angle_gamma   90.00
#
_symmetry.space_group_name_H-M   'P 1'
#
loop_
_entity.id
_entity.type
_entity.pdbx_description
1 polymer ?
#
loop_
_entity_poly.entity_id
_entity_poly.type
_entity_poly.pdbx_seq_one_letter_code
_entity_poly.pdbx_strand_id
1 'polypeptide(L)'
;MACKVRYLSSAGIHHREVKGVDALAQAFPVNWLMYASLNAFPKNSSPIEIDLLVVMDDRVVLLELKDWHGPLTAKGDMWIHGKPQRSPVQLGNEKAKKGKSILRGQGQLGRFYVDSRVVFTGSTTRDLLPEEERKHVLTLEEAKLLGNRMDRERLIGSVTLQNLKPNLLVKDFDRVLGNPAYFQPMKMSWDGYNVTDEDFFVHRKDIWREHRAQLAKEERIKALLRLFRFDNLPVGLNEPMPRVTLGICRERPMWRRRRPKSSSV
;
A
#
# COMPACT_ATOMS: atom_id res chain seq x y z
N MET A 1 -1.07 26.41 -2.55
CA MET A 1 -2.11 25.45 -2.12
C MET A 1 -1.70 24.08 -2.64
N ALA A 2 -1.77 23.02 -1.82
CA ALA A 2 -1.30 21.66 -2.16
C ALA A 2 -2.47 20.75 -2.57
N CYS A 3 -2.20 19.70 -3.33
CA CYS A 3 -3.18 18.67 -3.66
C CYS A 3 -3.61 17.90 -2.41
N LYS A 4 -4.92 17.67 -2.23
CA LYS A 4 -5.46 16.99 -1.06
C LYS A 4 -5.29 15.48 -1.19
N VAL A 5 -4.62 14.86 -0.22
CA VAL A 5 -4.49 13.39 -0.14
C VAL A 5 -5.66 12.80 0.66
N ARG A 6 -6.20 11.69 0.15
CA ARG A 6 -7.28 10.92 0.77
C ARG A 6 -6.73 9.55 1.19
N TYR A 7 -6.80 9.27 2.48
CA TYR A 7 -6.33 8.02 3.06
C TYR A 7 -7.51 7.08 3.25
N LEU A 8 -7.43 5.85 2.72
CA LEU A 8 -8.52 4.88 2.75
C LEU A 8 -8.23 3.61 3.57
N SER A 9 -6.98 3.38 3.99
CA SER A 9 -6.63 2.30 4.91
C SER A 9 -6.67 2.76 6.37
N SER A 10 -7.31 1.97 7.23
CA SER A 10 -7.27 2.12 8.70
C SER A 10 -5.94 1.67 9.32
N ALA A 11 -5.13 0.88 8.59
CA ALA A 11 -3.86 0.34 9.08
C ALA A 11 -2.73 1.39 9.17
N GLY A 12 -2.95 2.59 8.62
CA GLY A 12 -1.95 3.65 8.50
C GLY A 12 -1.01 3.44 7.30
N ILE A 13 -0.41 4.53 6.82
CA ILE A 13 0.61 4.49 5.77
C ILE A 13 1.92 4.00 6.37
N HIS A 14 2.67 3.20 5.61
CA HIS A 14 4.01 2.82 6.03
C HIS A 14 4.91 4.06 6.12
N HIS A 15 5.59 4.29 7.24
CA HIS A 15 6.39 5.51 7.51
C HIS A 15 7.34 5.94 6.37
N ARG A 16 7.84 4.98 5.59
CA ARG A 16 8.72 5.24 4.42
C ARG A 16 8.01 5.89 3.24
N GLU A 17 6.71 5.62 3.09
CA GLU A 17 5.88 6.15 2.01
C GLU A 17 5.38 7.56 2.31
N VAL A 18 5.18 7.90 3.58
CA VAL A 18 4.65 9.21 4.02
C VAL A 18 5.45 10.37 3.41
N LYS A 19 6.78 10.29 3.46
CA LYS A 19 7.67 11.32 2.90
C LYS A 19 7.48 11.50 1.39
N GLY A 20 7.31 10.40 0.65
CA GLY A 20 7.08 10.43 -0.79
C GLY A 20 5.70 10.99 -1.12
N VAL A 21 4.66 10.53 -0.42
CA VAL A 21 3.28 11.00 -0.60
C VAL A 21 3.16 12.50 -0.32
N ASP A 22 3.73 12.98 0.79
CA ASP A 22 3.68 14.39 1.17
C ASP A 22 4.43 15.27 0.16
N ALA A 23 5.62 14.83 -0.30
CA ALA A 23 6.39 15.55 -1.30
C ALA A 23 5.65 15.67 -2.64
N LEU A 24 4.95 14.62 -3.06
CA LEU A 24 4.13 14.64 -4.27
C LEU A 24 2.88 15.50 -4.11
N ALA A 25 2.22 15.45 -2.95
CA ALA A 25 1.03 16.25 -2.66
C ALA A 25 1.31 17.76 -2.70
N GLN A 26 2.50 18.18 -2.27
CA GLN A 26 2.94 19.57 -2.35
C GLN A 26 3.26 20.03 -3.77
N ALA A 27 3.74 19.13 -4.63
CA ALA A 27 4.11 19.45 -6.01
C ALA A 27 2.92 19.40 -6.99
N PHE A 28 1.91 18.57 -6.71
CA PHE A 28 0.82 18.34 -7.65
C PHE A 28 -0.26 19.44 -7.66
N PRO A 29 -0.90 19.66 -8.81
CA PRO A 29 -2.01 20.60 -8.95
C PRO A 29 -3.15 20.33 -7.97
N VAL A 30 -3.71 21.38 -7.40
CA VAL A 30 -4.81 21.31 -6.41
C VAL A 30 -6.10 20.67 -6.94
N ASN A 31 -6.28 20.67 -8.25
CA ASN A 31 -7.46 20.11 -8.91
C ASN A 31 -7.35 18.60 -9.15
N TRP A 32 -6.20 18.00 -8.85
CA TRP A 32 -6.00 16.56 -8.94
C TRP A 32 -6.49 15.85 -7.68
N LEU A 33 -6.65 14.53 -7.79
CA LEU A 33 -7.04 13.69 -6.66
C LEU A 33 -5.93 12.69 -6.36
N MET A 34 -5.58 12.56 -5.08
CA MET A 34 -4.60 11.60 -4.60
C MET A 34 -5.24 10.70 -3.55
N TYR A 35 -5.16 9.39 -3.76
CA TYR A 35 -5.65 8.38 -2.84
C TYR A 35 -4.50 7.46 -2.44
N ALA A 36 -4.20 7.37 -1.15
CA ALA A 36 -3.07 6.60 -0.65
C ALA A 36 -3.51 5.41 0.20
N SER A 37 -2.68 4.37 0.22
CA SER A 37 -2.89 3.09 0.90
C SER A 37 -4.23 2.45 0.54
N LEU A 38 -4.42 2.14 -0.74
CA LEU A 38 -5.61 1.43 -1.21
C LEU A 38 -5.34 -0.07 -1.22
N ASN A 39 -6.32 -0.85 -0.78
CA ASN A 39 -6.32 -2.29 -1.02
C ASN A 39 -7.53 -2.63 -1.89
N ALA A 40 -7.26 -3.03 -3.13
CA ALA A 40 -8.29 -3.41 -4.07
C ALA A 40 -8.50 -4.93 -4.06
N PHE A 41 -9.75 -5.34 -4.23
CA PHE A 41 -10.21 -6.73 -4.26
C PHE A 41 -10.87 -6.99 -5.61
N PRO A 42 -10.09 -7.14 -6.70
CA PRO A 42 -10.67 -7.43 -8.00
C PRO A 42 -11.26 -8.85 -8.00
N LYS A 43 -12.42 -9.02 -8.66
CA LYS A 43 -13.10 -10.32 -8.76
C LYS A 43 -12.15 -11.42 -9.21
N ASN A 44 -12.23 -12.57 -8.54
CA ASN A 44 -11.46 -13.78 -8.85
C ASN A 44 -9.93 -13.57 -8.86
N SER A 45 -9.43 -12.63 -8.07
CA SER A 45 -7.99 -12.40 -7.96
C SER A 45 -7.58 -12.09 -6.53
N SER A 46 -6.32 -12.35 -6.23
CA SER A 46 -5.72 -11.96 -4.95
C SER A 46 -5.80 -10.44 -4.76
N PRO A 47 -5.98 -9.97 -3.50
CA PRO A 47 -5.96 -8.55 -3.18
C PRO A 47 -4.70 -7.86 -3.73
N ILE A 48 -4.87 -6.62 -4.18
CA ILE A 48 -3.76 -5.79 -4.64
C ILE A 48 -3.64 -4.58 -3.72
N GLU A 49 -2.43 -4.36 -3.23
CA GLU A 49 -2.07 -3.13 -2.54
C GLU A 49 -1.66 -2.09 -3.57
N ILE A 50 -2.10 -0.85 -3.39
CA ILE A 50 -1.74 0.30 -4.21
C ILE A 50 -1.34 1.43 -3.27
N ASP A 51 -0.05 1.78 -3.31
CA ASP A 51 0.54 2.78 -2.42
C ASP A 51 -0.10 4.15 -2.65
N LEU A 52 -0.18 4.58 -3.92
CA LEU A 52 -0.75 5.85 -4.32
C LEU A 52 -1.46 5.78 -5.68
N LEU A 53 -2.71 6.21 -5.73
CA LEU A 53 -3.50 6.41 -6.96
C LEU A 53 -3.70 7.90 -7.18
N VAL A 54 -3.25 8.39 -8.33
CA VAL A 54 -3.36 9.80 -8.72
C VAL A 54 -4.29 9.94 -9.91
N VAL A 55 -5.33 10.75 -9.77
CA VAL A 55 -6.23 11.12 -10.86
C VAL A 55 -5.76 12.45 -11.43
N MET A 56 -5.18 12.39 -12.62
CA MET A 56 -4.69 13.53 -13.39
C MET A 56 -5.73 13.94 -14.45
N ASP A 57 -5.46 15.04 -15.15
CA ASP A 57 -6.38 15.58 -16.17
C ASP A 57 -6.61 14.62 -17.35
N ASP A 58 -5.62 13.80 -17.69
CA ASP A 58 -5.65 12.93 -18.88
C ASP A 58 -5.72 11.43 -18.55
N ARG A 59 -5.30 11.02 -17.35
CA ARG A 59 -5.21 9.61 -16.95
C ARG A 59 -5.25 9.43 -15.44
N VAL A 60 -5.44 8.18 -15.02
CA VAL A 60 -5.14 7.72 -13.67
C VAL A 60 -3.76 7.08 -13.68
N VAL A 61 -2.91 7.39 -12.70
CA VAL A 61 -1.60 6.75 -12.53
C VAL A 61 -1.53 6.10 -11.17
N LEU A 62 -1.15 4.83 -11.16
CA LEU A 62 -0.76 4.11 -9.94
C LEU A 62 0.73 4.33 -9.72
N LEU A 63 1.11 4.91 -8.58
CA LEU A 63 2.49 5.13 -8.17
C LEU A 63 2.84 4.12 -7.08
N GLU A 64 3.79 3.24 -7.39
CA GLU A 64 4.41 2.35 -6.42
C GLU A 64 5.64 3.05 -5.83
N LEU A 65 5.66 3.28 -4.52
CA LEU A 65 6.75 3.98 -3.86
C LEU A 65 7.78 2.96 -3.32
N LYS A 66 9.04 3.14 -3.68
CA LYS A 66 10.15 2.29 -3.21
C LYS A 66 11.25 3.14 -2.58
N ASP A 67 11.39 2.99 -1.27
CA ASP A 67 12.43 3.64 -0.47
C ASP A 67 13.72 2.80 -0.45
N TRP A 68 14.35 2.69 -1.62
CA TRP A 68 15.55 1.88 -1.82
C TRP A 68 16.81 2.73 -1.87
N HIS A 69 17.87 2.20 -1.25
CA HIS A 69 19.19 2.79 -1.23
C HIS A 69 20.22 1.77 -1.70
N GLY A 70 21.19 2.21 -2.49
CA GLY A 70 22.27 1.35 -3.00
C GLY A 70 21.99 0.76 -4.38
N PRO A 71 22.82 -0.21 -4.82
CA PRO A 71 22.84 -0.68 -6.19
C PRO A 71 21.61 -1.51 -6.54
N LEU A 72 21.05 -1.25 -7.72
CA LEU A 72 19.94 -1.99 -8.31
C LEU A 72 20.38 -2.52 -9.67
N THR A 73 20.20 -3.81 -9.89
CA THR A 73 20.40 -4.46 -11.21
C THR A 73 19.18 -5.30 -11.57
N ALA A 74 19.10 -5.74 -12.82
CA ALA A 74 18.05 -6.66 -13.26
C ALA A 74 18.65 -7.87 -14.00
N LYS A 75 17.97 -9.01 -13.87
CA LYS A 75 18.27 -10.23 -14.64
C LYS A 75 16.96 -10.87 -15.07
N GLY A 76 16.63 -10.77 -16.36
CA GLY A 76 15.32 -11.17 -16.88
C GLY A 76 14.21 -10.35 -16.20
N ASP A 77 13.18 -11.03 -15.69
CA ASP A 77 12.03 -10.41 -15.02
C ASP A 77 12.27 -10.07 -13.52
N MET A 78 13.51 -10.25 -13.06
CA MET A 78 13.87 -10.09 -11.65
C MET A 78 14.73 -8.86 -11.44
N TRP A 79 14.35 -8.04 -10.48
CA TRP A 79 15.17 -6.96 -9.93
C TRP A 79 15.98 -7.49 -8.76
N ILE A 80 17.23 -7.05 -8.66
CA ILE A 80 18.18 -7.47 -7.66
C ILE A 80 18.58 -6.23 -6.86
N HIS A 81 18.03 -6.15 -5.65
CA HIS A 81 18.40 -5.17 -4.64
C HIS A 81 18.56 -5.92 -3.32
N GLY A 82 19.78 -6.38 -3.04
CA GLY A 82 20.08 -7.34 -1.98
C GLY A 82 19.58 -8.77 -2.26
N LYS A 83 18.27 -8.96 -2.44
CA LYS A 83 17.65 -10.25 -2.82
C LYS A 83 16.91 -10.12 -4.16
N PRO A 84 16.90 -11.17 -5.01
CA PRO A 84 16.10 -11.18 -6.22
C PRO A 84 14.60 -11.12 -5.90
N GLN A 85 13.89 -10.21 -6.55
CA GLN A 85 12.44 -10.08 -6.49
C GLN A 85 11.87 -9.79 -7.87
N ARG A 86 10.59 -10.09 -8.10
CA ARG A 86 9.94 -9.80 -9.37
C ARG A 86 9.93 -8.29 -9.63
N SER A 87 10.09 -7.91 -10.90
CA SER A 87 10.06 -6.51 -11.34
C SER A 87 8.83 -5.75 -10.80
N PRO A 88 9.02 -4.69 -10.00
CA PRO A 88 7.95 -3.80 -9.56
C PRO A 88 7.23 -3.13 -10.72
N VAL A 89 7.89 -2.92 -11.87
CA VAL A 89 7.25 -2.38 -13.08
C VAL A 89 6.21 -3.37 -13.62
N GLN A 90 6.56 -4.65 -13.71
CA GLN A 90 5.63 -5.68 -14.17
C GLN A 90 4.44 -5.85 -13.22
N LEU A 91 4.72 -5.90 -11.91
CA LEU A 91 3.69 -5.96 -10.88
C LEU A 91 2.76 -4.74 -10.93
N GLY A 92 3.32 -3.54 -11.08
CA GLY A 92 2.58 -2.30 -11.24
C GLY A 92 1.67 -2.32 -12.47
N ASN A 93 2.17 -2.81 -13.62
CA ASN A 93 1.37 -2.94 -14.84
C ASN A 93 0.20 -3.94 -14.66
N GLU A 94 0.39 -5.02 -13.90
CA GLU A 94 -0.71 -5.92 -13.53
C GLU A 94 -1.74 -5.23 -12.63
N LYS A 95 -1.28 -4.45 -11.64
CA LYS A 95 -2.15 -3.62 -10.78
C LYS A 95 -2.96 -2.62 -11.61
N ALA A 96 -2.35 -1.94 -12.58
CA ALA A 96 -3.03 -1.01 -13.48
C ALA A 96 -4.13 -1.68 -14.32
N LYS A 97 -3.86 -2.86 -14.89
CA LYS A 97 -4.88 -3.64 -15.63
C LYS A 97 -6.07 -3.99 -14.74
N LYS A 98 -5.82 -4.44 -13.51
CA LYS A 98 -6.87 -4.75 -12.52
C LYS A 98 -7.64 -3.49 -12.11
N GLY A 99 -6.96 -2.38 -11.85
CA GLY A 99 -7.59 -1.10 -11.55
C GLY A 99 -8.49 -0.62 -12.69
N LYS A 100 -8.00 -0.70 -13.94
CA LYS A 100 -8.80 -0.39 -15.13
C LYS A 100 -10.04 -1.27 -15.25
N SER A 101 -9.93 -2.56 -14.93
CA SER A 101 -11.08 -3.49 -14.92
C SER A 101 -12.16 -3.04 -13.94
N ILE A 102 -11.77 -2.60 -12.73
CA ILE A 102 -12.70 -2.06 -11.73
C ILE A 102 -13.39 -0.79 -12.25
N LEU A 103 -12.65 0.13 -12.86
CA LEU A 103 -13.21 1.39 -13.39
C LEU A 103 -14.10 1.20 -14.62
N ARG A 104 -13.89 0.16 -15.44
CA ARG A 104 -14.61 -0.07 -16.70
C ARG A 104 -16.13 -0.09 -16.54
N GLY A 105 -16.64 -0.58 -15.41
CA GLY A 105 -18.07 -0.63 -15.10
C GLY A 105 -18.63 0.63 -14.43
N GLN A 106 -17.82 1.66 -14.18
CA GLN A 106 -18.16 2.81 -13.32
C GLN A 106 -18.44 4.07 -14.14
N GLY A 107 -19.27 3.94 -15.17
CA GLY A 107 -19.71 5.06 -16.02
C GLY A 107 -18.54 5.84 -16.64
N GLN A 108 -18.48 7.14 -16.40
CA GLN A 108 -17.45 8.02 -16.96
C GLN A 108 -16.02 7.67 -16.53
N LEU A 109 -15.84 7.04 -15.35
CA LEU A 109 -14.53 6.58 -14.90
C LEU A 109 -13.94 5.49 -15.79
N GLY A 110 -14.80 4.71 -16.47
CA GLY A 110 -14.39 3.66 -17.37
C GLY A 110 -13.62 4.15 -18.59
N ARG A 111 -13.66 5.46 -18.89
CA ARG A 111 -12.94 6.08 -20.01
C ARG A 111 -11.48 6.39 -19.69
N PHE A 112 -11.11 6.51 -18.41
CA PHE A 112 -9.75 6.87 -18.02
C PHE A 112 -8.74 5.79 -18.40
N TYR A 113 -7.64 6.21 -19.01
CA TYR A 113 -6.46 5.36 -19.11
C TYR A 113 -5.87 5.17 -17.70
N VAL A 114 -5.41 3.96 -17.39
CA VAL A 114 -4.76 3.65 -16.11
C VAL A 114 -3.34 3.23 -16.40
N ASP A 115 -2.38 4.05 -15.98
CA ASP A 115 -0.95 3.81 -16.10
C ASP A 115 -0.38 3.35 -14.74
N SER A 116 0.84 2.80 -14.77
CA SER A 116 1.61 2.48 -13.56
C SER A 116 3.04 2.99 -13.68
N ARG A 117 3.55 3.59 -12.61
CA ARG A 117 4.96 4.00 -12.49
C ARG A 117 5.52 3.59 -11.13
N VAL A 118 6.80 3.26 -11.12
CA VAL A 118 7.57 3.01 -9.89
C VAL A 118 8.31 4.30 -9.57
N VAL A 119 8.20 4.79 -8.34
CA VAL A 119 8.88 6.00 -7.88
C VAL A 119 9.89 5.64 -6.81
N PHE A 120 11.17 5.90 -7.07
CA PHE A 120 12.20 5.80 -6.05
C PHE A 120 12.21 7.04 -5.17
N THR A 121 12.00 6.83 -3.87
CA THR A 121 12.09 7.88 -2.84
C THR A 121 13.46 7.91 -2.17
N GLY A 122 14.21 6.82 -2.27
CA GLY A 122 15.58 6.72 -1.77
C GLY A 122 16.63 7.13 -2.82
N SER A 123 17.87 6.73 -2.59
CA SER A 123 19.04 7.13 -3.40
C SER A 123 19.42 6.14 -4.51
N THR A 124 18.61 5.10 -4.75
CA THR A 124 18.83 4.11 -5.81
C THR A 124 18.58 4.72 -7.20
N THR A 125 19.42 4.34 -8.17
CA THR A 125 19.25 4.72 -9.58
C THR A 125 18.71 3.57 -10.43
N ARG A 126 18.18 3.91 -11.59
CA ARG A 126 17.56 2.98 -12.56
C ARG A 126 18.47 2.61 -13.72
N ASP A 127 19.74 3.02 -13.66
CA ASP A 127 20.64 3.05 -14.83
C ASP A 127 21.00 1.66 -15.37
N LEU A 128 20.99 0.66 -14.48
CA LEU A 128 21.29 -0.74 -14.80
C LEU A 128 20.02 -1.57 -15.04
N LEU A 129 18.85 -0.92 -15.17
CA LEU A 129 17.62 -1.58 -15.59
C LEU A 129 17.52 -1.63 -17.12
N PRO A 130 16.81 -2.61 -17.69
CA PRO A 130 16.53 -2.66 -19.12
C PRO A 130 15.76 -1.42 -19.56
N GLU A 131 16.01 -0.93 -20.79
CA GLU A 131 15.41 0.30 -21.32
C GLU A 131 13.88 0.33 -21.18
N GLU A 132 13.25 -0.82 -21.49
CA GLU A 132 11.80 -1.00 -21.45
C GLU A 132 11.22 -0.83 -20.05
N GLU A 133 11.97 -1.13 -18.99
CA GLU A 133 11.52 -0.93 -17.61
C GLU A 133 11.96 0.44 -17.09
N ARG A 134 13.13 0.92 -17.50
CA ARG A 134 13.70 2.21 -17.10
C ARG A 134 12.74 3.36 -17.34
N LYS A 135 12.00 3.36 -18.46
CA LYS A 135 10.97 4.36 -18.79
C LYS A 135 9.78 4.38 -17.83
N HIS A 136 9.49 3.27 -17.14
CA HIS A 136 8.39 3.16 -16.17
C HIS A 136 8.79 3.45 -14.73
N VAL A 137 10.09 3.66 -14.49
CA VAL A 137 10.62 4.08 -13.20
C VAL A 137 10.83 5.58 -13.24
N LEU A 138 10.62 6.28 -12.13
CA LEU A 138 10.85 7.71 -11.93
C LEU A 138 11.61 7.93 -10.62
N THR A 139 12.41 8.99 -10.54
CA THR A 139 12.88 9.51 -9.25
C THR A 139 11.77 10.32 -8.59
N LEU A 140 11.86 10.56 -7.29
CA LEU A 140 10.92 11.46 -6.61
C LEU A 140 10.90 12.86 -7.24
N GLU A 141 12.06 13.40 -7.65
CA GLU A 141 12.12 14.71 -8.31
C GLU A 141 11.45 14.73 -9.67
N GLU A 142 11.64 13.68 -10.49
CA GLU A 142 10.93 13.55 -11.76
C GLU A 142 9.42 13.36 -11.56
N ALA A 143 9.03 12.58 -10.55
CA ALA A 143 7.63 12.34 -10.23
C ALA A 143 6.92 13.65 -9.85
N LYS A 144 7.58 14.59 -9.15
CA LYS A 144 7.03 15.93 -8.86
C LYS A 144 6.73 16.73 -10.13
N LEU A 145 7.54 16.56 -11.19
CA LEU A 145 7.36 17.29 -12.45
C LEU A 145 6.10 16.87 -13.22
N LEU A 146 5.46 15.75 -12.87
CA LEU A 146 4.24 15.29 -13.55
C LEU A 146 3.10 16.32 -13.48
N GLY A 147 3.11 17.22 -12.49
CA GLY A 147 2.16 18.33 -12.41
C GLY A 147 2.21 19.28 -13.61
N ASN A 148 3.37 19.42 -14.25
CA ASN A 148 3.52 20.17 -15.50
C ASN A 148 3.21 19.25 -16.70
N ARG A 149 2.37 19.73 -17.61
CA ARG A 149 1.94 18.96 -18.78
C ARG A 149 3.10 18.58 -19.71
N MET A 150 4.00 19.50 -20.03
CA MET A 150 5.10 19.22 -20.96
C MET A 150 6.06 18.19 -20.37
N ASP A 151 6.39 18.32 -19.09
CA ASP A 151 7.22 17.36 -18.38
C ASP A 151 6.53 15.99 -18.26
N ARG A 152 5.22 15.97 -17.99
CA ARG A 152 4.42 14.75 -17.96
C ARG A 152 4.47 14.02 -19.30
N GLU A 153 4.21 14.72 -20.40
CA GLU A 153 4.24 14.11 -21.74
C GLU A 153 5.64 13.60 -22.09
N ARG A 154 6.70 14.29 -21.66
CA ARG A 154 8.09 13.84 -21.81
C ARG A 154 8.41 12.58 -20.99
N LEU A 155 7.98 12.52 -19.73
CA LEU A 155 8.34 11.45 -18.80
C LEU A 155 7.47 10.19 -18.99
N ILE A 156 6.17 10.37 -19.22
CA ILE A 156 5.20 9.27 -19.22
C ILE A 156 4.40 9.15 -20.52
N GLY A 157 4.78 9.90 -21.56
CA GLY A 157 4.14 9.90 -22.87
C GLY A 157 2.85 10.71 -22.91
N SER A 158 2.38 11.03 -24.12
CA SER A 158 1.09 11.72 -24.33
C SER A 158 -0.06 10.72 -24.44
N VAL A 159 -1.22 11.10 -23.90
CA VAL A 159 -2.47 10.34 -24.00
C VAL A 159 -3.57 11.32 -24.40
N THR A 160 -4.56 10.82 -25.16
CA THR A 160 -5.72 11.62 -25.55
C THR A 160 -6.40 12.20 -24.32
N LEU A 161 -6.47 13.54 -24.26
CA LEU A 161 -7.06 14.25 -23.13
C LEU A 161 -8.52 13.83 -22.93
N GLN A 162 -8.86 13.50 -21.69
CA GLN A 162 -10.24 13.54 -21.25
C GLN A 162 -10.57 15.01 -20.96
N ASN A 163 -11.64 15.53 -21.55
CA ASN A 163 -12.08 16.91 -21.27
C ASN A 163 -12.86 16.98 -19.94
N LEU A 164 -12.32 16.34 -18.90
CA LEU A 164 -12.92 16.16 -17.58
C LEU A 164 -11.92 16.62 -16.52
N LYS A 165 -12.32 17.61 -15.72
CA LYS A 165 -11.48 18.08 -14.61
C LYS A 165 -11.55 17.07 -13.44
N PRO A 166 -10.42 16.57 -12.91
CA PRO A 166 -10.43 15.53 -11.88
C PRO A 166 -11.21 15.91 -10.62
N ASN A 167 -11.15 17.18 -10.21
CA ASN A 167 -11.90 17.70 -9.05
C ASN A 167 -13.43 17.58 -9.18
N LEU A 168 -13.99 17.44 -10.37
CA LEU A 168 -15.42 17.18 -10.57
C LEU A 168 -15.79 15.71 -10.34
N LEU A 169 -14.81 14.81 -10.40
CA LEU A 169 -14.99 13.36 -10.29
C LEU A 169 -14.82 12.84 -8.86
N VAL A 170 -14.62 13.74 -7.89
CA VAL A 170 -14.42 13.40 -6.47
C VAL A 170 -15.48 12.41 -5.98
N LYS A 171 -16.77 12.72 -6.21
CA LYS A 171 -17.87 11.87 -5.74
C LYS A 171 -17.88 10.50 -6.42
N ASP A 172 -17.48 10.43 -7.68
CA ASP A 172 -17.44 9.16 -8.41
C ASP A 172 -16.29 8.28 -7.93
N PHE A 173 -15.10 8.85 -7.78
CA PHE A 173 -13.96 8.12 -7.25
C PHE A 173 -14.18 7.74 -5.78
N ASP A 174 -14.69 8.64 -4.92
CA ASP A 174 -15.02 8.33 -3.53
C ASP A 174 -16.03 7.18 -3.43
N ARG A 175 -17.05 7.17 -4.30
CA ARG A 175 -18.05 6.09 -4.35
C ARG A 175 -17.44 4.75 -4.74
N VAL A 176 -16.52 4.73 -5.71
CA VAL A 176 -15.88 3.49 -6.17
C VAL A 176 -14.83 3.00 -5.19
N LEU A 177 -13.94 3.90 -4.75
CA LEU A 177 -12.84 3.60 -3.84
C LEU A 177 -13.30 3.38 -2.39
N GLY A 178 -14.48 3.90 -2.02
CA GLY A 178 -15.14 3.61 -0.76
C GLY A 178 -16.06 2.39 -0.80
N ASN A 179 -16.19 1.72 -1.96
CA ASN A 179 -17.05 0.55 -2.09
C ASN A 179 -16.32 -0.70 -1.57
N PRO A 180 -16.76 -1.32 -0.45
CA PRO A 180 -16.11 -2.51 0.12
C PRO A 180 -16.13 -3.73 -0.80
N ALA A 181 -16.95 -3.75 -1.86
CA ALA A 181 -16.89 -4.82 -2.86
C ALA A 181 -15.63 -4.74 -3.74
N TYR A 182 -15.02 -3.57 -3.86
CA TYR A 182 -13.86 -3.33 -4.74
C TYR A 182 -12.62 -2.88 -3.97
N PHE A 183 -12.79 -2.14 -2.88
CA PHE A 183 -11.72 -1.60 -2.05
C PHE A 183 -12.10 -1.77 -0.59
N GLN A 184 -11.32 -2.53 0.17
CA GLN A 184 -11.51 -2.66 1.62
C GLN A 184 -10.23 -2.19 2.30
N PRO A 185 -10.30 -1.61 3.51
CA PRO A 185 -9.13 -1.53 4.36
C PRO A 185 -8.53 -2.94 4.48
N MET A 186 -7.21 -3.10 4.32
CA MET A 186 -6.60 -4.41 4.50
C MET A 186 -6.89 -4.85 5.92
N LYS A 187 -7.62 -5.96 6.07
CA LYS A 187 -7.64 -6.67 7.36
C LYS A 187 -6.19 -6.99 7.66
N MET A 188 -5.69 -6.36 8.71
CA MET A 188 -4.29 -6.45 9.10
C MET A 188 -3.88 -7.93 9.08
N SER A 189 -2.87 -8.28 8.27
CA SER A 189 -2.38 -9.65 8.22
C SER A 189 -0.93 -9.69 8.68
N TRP A 190 -0.62 -10.62 9.57
CA TRP A 190 0.71 -10.76 10.17
C TRP A 190 1.12 -12.22 10.14
N ASP A 191 2.24 -12.52 9.49
CA ASP A 191 2.79 -13.89 9.37
C ASP A 191 1.77 -14.95 8.90
N GLY A 192 0.91 -14.55 7.94
CA GLY A 192 -0.14 -15.42 7.41
C GLY A 192 -1.41 -15.50 8.27
N TYR A 193 -1.53 -14.74 9.36
CA TYR A 193 -2.76 -14.61 10.16
C TYR A 193 -3.52 -13.35 9.76
N ASN A 194 -4.81 -13.48 9.45
CA ASN A 194 -5.71 -12.36 9.17
C ASN A 194 -6.42 -11.92 10.44
N VAL A 195 -6.44 -10.63 10.75
CA VAL A 195 -7.26 -10.07 11.83
C VAL A 195 -8.75 -10.26 11.51
N THR A 196 -9.46 -10.85 12.46
CA THR A 196 -10.90 -11.09 12.44
C THR A 196 -11.66 -10.09 13.30
N ASP A 197 -11.02 -9.56 14.34
CA ASP A 197 -11.62 -8.63 15.30
C ASP A 197 -10.54 -7.61 15.73
N GLU A 198 -10.72 -6.35 15.33
CA GLU A 198 -9.78 -5.27 15.63
C GLU A 198 -10.03 -4.70 17.02
N ASP A 199 -8.97 -4.26 17.71
CA ASP A 199 -9.05 -3.62 19.03
C ASP A 199 -9.87 -4.43 20.04
N PHE A 200 -9.85 -5.76 19.90
CA PHE A 200 -10.47 -6.71 20.81
C PHE A 200 -10.11 -6.39 22.28
N PHE A 201 -8.88 -5.93 22.50
CA PHE A 201 -8.51 -5.29 23.74
C PHE A 201 -7.58 -4.11 23.50
N VAL A 202 -7.86 -2.97 24.11
CA VAL A 202 -6.99 -1.79 24.09
C VAL A 202 -6.46 -1.55 25.50
N HIS A 203 -5.14 -1.49 25.64
CA HIS A 203 -4.53 -1.16 26.92
C HIS A 203 -4.98 0.24 27.39
N ARG A 204 -5.22 0.41 28.70
CA ARG A 204 -5.77 1.66 29.27
C ARG A 204 -4.98 2.93 28.94
N LYS A 205 -3.66 2.79 28.77
CA LYS A 205 -2.73 3.86 28.37
C LYS A 205 -2.33 3.81 26.89
N ASP A 206 -3.03 2.99 26.10
CA ASP A 206 -2.81 2.82 24.67
C ASP A 206 -1.36 2.44 24.30
N ILE A 207 -0.71 1.69 25.20
CA ILE A 207 0.67 1.19 25.06
C ILE A 207 0.71 -0.03 24.13
N TRP A 208 -0.34 -0.84 24.16
CA TRP A 208 -0.54 -1.93 23.22
C TRP A 208 -2.01 -2.21 23.02
N ARG A 209 -2.33 -2.89 21.93
CA ARG A 209 -3.67 -3.31 21.55
C ARG A 209 -3.61 -4.71 20.98
N GLU A 210 -4.66 -5.48 21.23
CA GLU A 210 -4.82 -6.86 20.80
C GLU A 210 -5.93 -6.96 19.78
N HIS A 211 -5.67 -7.76 18.76
CA HIS A 211 -6.60 -8.08 17.69
C HIS A 211 -6.77 -9.59 17.65
N ARG A 212 -7.99 -10.10 17.51
CA ARG A 212 -8.18 -11.54 17.23
C ARG A 212 -7.82 -11.77 15.78
N ALA A 213 -7.08 -12.84 15.52
CA ALA A 213 -6.68 -13.23 14.19
C ALA A 213 -6.90 -14.72 13.96
N GLN A 214 -6.86 -15.14 12.70
CA GLN A 214 -6.90 -16.55 12.31
C GLN A 214 -5.94 -16.82 11.16
N LEU A 215 -5.34 -18.01 11.11
CA LEU A 215 -4.43 -18.36 10.04
C LEU A 215 -5.19 -18.36 8.70
N ALA A 216 -4.71 -17.61 7.72
CA ALA A 216 -5.37 -17.43 6.43
C ALA A 216 -5.54 -18.75 5.67
N LYS A 217 -4.60 -19.69 5.83
CA LYS A 217 -4.63 -21.02 5.23
C LYS A 217 -5.51 -22.01 6.01
N GLU A 218 -5.77 -21.77 7.29
CA GLU A 218 -6.55 -22.65 8.14
C GLU A 218 -7.29 -21.86 9.23
N GLU A 219 -8.54 -21.48 8.95
CA GLU A 219 -9.32 -20.58 9.82
C GLU A 219 -9.61 -21.14 11.23
N ARG A 220 -9.44 -22.45 11.42
CA ARG A 220 -9.56 -23.11 12.74
C ARG A 220 -8.45 -22.69 13.69
N ILE A 221 -7.29 -22.30 13.16
CA ILE A 221 -6.16 -21.84 13.95
C ILE A 221 -6.41 -20.36 14.28
N LYS A 222 -6.82 -20.10 15.52
CA LYS A 222 -7.01 -18.75 16.06
C LYS A 222 -5.72 -18.25 16.72
N ALA A 223 -5.50 -16.94 16.65
CA ALA A 223 -4.38 -16.23 17.25
C ALA A 223 -4.84 -14.90 17.85
N LEU A 224 -3.99 -14.31 18.69
CA LEU A 224 -4.10 -12.92 19.11
C LEU A 224 -2.86 -12.19 18.60
N LEU A 225 -3.08 -11.13 17.83
CA LEU A 225 -2.02 -10.23 17.38
C LEU A 225 -1.96 -9.05 18.33
N ARG A 226 -0.81 -8.84 18.97
CA ARG A 226 -0.58 -7.70 19.86
C ARG A 226 0.34 -6.69 19.19
N LEU A 227 -0.17 -5.48 18.98
CA LEU A 227 0.58 -4.33 18.48
C LEU A 227 0.98 -3.44 19.65
N PHE A 228 2.28 -3.14 19.76
CA PHE A 228 2.82 -2.21 20.74
C PHE A 228 2.97 -0.82 20.11
N ARG A 229 2.48 0.20 20.80
CA ARG A 229 2.75 1.61 20.50
C ARG A 229 3.86 2.10 21.41
N PHE A 230 5.10 1.96 20.92
CA PHE A 230 6.30 2.36 21.67
C PHE A 230 6.38 3.87 21.92
N ASP A 231 5.66 4.68 21.14
CA ASP A 231 5.57 6.14 21.32
C ASP A 231 4.85 6.52 22.62
N ASN A 232 4.01 5.63 23.16
CA ASN A 232 3.25 5.83 24.39
C ASN A 232 3.94 5.22 25.63
N LEU A 233 5.19 4.73 25.49
CA LEU A 233 5.94 4.22 26.63
C LEU A 233 6.50 5.36 27.48
N PRO A 234 6.43 5.24 28.83
CA PRO A 234 7.16 6.13 29.72
C PRO A 234 8.65 6.18 29.38
N VAL A 235 9.28 7.36 29.59
CA VAL A 235 10.64 7.69 29.16
C VAL A 235 11.72 6.67 29.58
N GLY A 236 11.51 5.88 30.64
CA GLY A 236 12.45 4.84 31.10
C GLY A 236 12.25 3.42 30.53
N LEU A 237 11.19 3.16 29.75
CA LEU A 237 10.91 1.83 29.16
C LEU A 237 11.25 1.75 27.67
N ASN A 238 11.69 2.87 27.07
CA ASN A 238 11.99 2.97 25.65
C ASN A 238 13.48 2.73 25.33
N GLU A 239 14.26 2.26 26.31
CA GLU A 239 15.67 1.92 26.16
C GLU A 239 15.86 0.58 25.39
N PRO A 240 17.00 0.36 24.73
CA PRO A 240 17.25 -0.83 23.91
C PRO A 240 17.14 -2.16 24.68
N MET A 241 17.55 -2.20 25.96
CA MET A 241 17.53 -3.42 26.77
C MET A 241 16.11 -3.89 27.17
N PRO A 242 15.21 -3.04 27.73
CA PRO A 242 13.82 -3.42 28.01
C PRO A 242 13.00 -3.82 26.78
N ARG A 243 13.33 -3.27 25.59
CA ARG A 243 12.66 -3.60 24.32
C ARG A 243 12.84 -5.07 23.92
N VAL A 244 13.99 -5.67 24.24
CA VAL A 244 14.27 -7.09 23.98
C VAL A 244 13.43 -7.98 24.91
N THR A 245 13.29 -7.61 26.18
CA THR A 245 12.51 -8.38 27.18
C THR A 245 11.01 -8.39 26.86
N LEU A 246 10.45 -7.27 26.38
CA LEU A 246 9.05 -7.20 25.92
C LEU A 246 8.82 -8.00 24.62
N GLY A 247 9.80 -8.02 23.72
CA GLY A 247 9.77 -8.81 22.49
C GLY A 247 9.88 -10.33 22.70
N ILE A 248 10.50 -10.78 23.81
CA ILE A 248 10.70 -12.20 24.14
C ILE A 248 9.43 -12.87 24.71
N CYS A 249 8.42 -12.10 25.16
CA CYS A 249 7.13 -12.65 25.59
C CYS A 249 6.26 -13.10 24.38
N ARG A 250 6.89 -13.69 23.36
CA ARG A 250 6.37 -14.00 22.02
C ARG A 250 5.85 -15.42 21.82
N GLU A 251 6.00 -16.32 22.78
CA GLU A 251 5.57 -17.71 22.62
C GLU A 251 4.75 -18.19 23.81
N ARG A 252 3.45 -17.89 23.81
CA ARG A 252 2.50 -18.69 24.57
C ARG A 252 1.46 -19.25 23.61
N PRO A 253 1.53 -20.55 23.26
CA PRO A 253 0.42 -21.24 22.65
C PRO A 253 -0.78 -21.11 23.59
N MET A 254 -1.89 -20.57 23.08
CA MET A 254 -3.14 -20.61 23.82
C MET A 254 -3.60 -22.06 23.88
N TRP A 255 -3.38 -22.69 25.03
CA TRP A 255 -4.00 -23.90 25.56
C TRP A 255 -4.68 -24.84 24.55
N ARG A 256 -3.99 -25.91 24.15
CA ARG A 256 -4.68 -27.15 23.77
C ARG A 256 -5.48 -27.62 24.99
N ARG A 257 -6.81 -27.43 24.99
CA ARG A 257 -7.68 -28.21 25.87
C ARG A 257 -7.50 -29.69 25.52
N ARG A 258 -6.68 -30.42 26.29
CA ARG A 258 -6.74 -31.88 26.32
C ARG A 258 -8.14 -32.23 26.81
N ARG A 259 -8.92 -32.94 25.99
CA ARG A 259 -10.16 -33.59 26.47
C ARG A 259 -9.77 -34.54 27.61
N PRO A 260 -10.52 -34.61 28.71
CA PRO A 260 -10.30 -35.65 29.72
C PRO A 260 -10.56 -37.00 29.05
N LYS A 261 -9.69 -37.98 29.31
CA LYS A 261 -10.00 -39.39 29.03
C LYS A 261 -11.20 -39.76 29.90
N SER A 262 -12.30 -40.15 29.28
CA SER A 262 -13.34 -40.93 29.98
C SER A 262 -12.77 -42.32 30.22
N SER A 263 -12.37 -42.58 31.46
CA SER A 263 -12.30 -43.93 32.02
C SER A 263 -13.66 -44.31 32.59
N SER A 264 -13.85 -45.61 32.86
CA SER A 264 -15.02 -46.31 33.46
C SER A 264 -16.10 -46.72 32.44
N VAL A 265 -16.56 -47.97 32.33
CA VAL A 265 -16.30 -49.27 33.00
C VAL A 265 -16.51 -50.35 31.94
#